data_AF-A0A819SDB9-F1
#
_entry.id   AF-A0A819SDB9-F1
#
_cell.length_a   1.000
_cell.length_b   1.000
_cell.length_c   1.000
_cell.angle_alpha   90.00
_cell.angle_beta   90.00
_cell.angle_gamma   90.00
#
_symmetry.space_group_name_H-M   'P 1'
#
loop_
_entity.id
_entity.type
_entity.pdbx_description
1 polymer ?
#
loop_
_entity_poly.entity_id
_entity_poly.type
_entity_poly.pdbx_seq_one_letter_code
_entity_poly.pdbx_strand_id
1 'polypeptide(L)'
;MSLNKTEDLTQILKELKVGSILIKQKSHGEKYVRRFYLDEHEDFISYYQSEKIFAQPRRYYIREIDEVRAGFHALAFGQLLKQHNVHSDDEELAFSIFYNNYRDELHLMANDEQTRCKWILGLQYLIDLYAQKRQGHIIHDTNWILSHLRFGDKDKSNTITKLECQQLLADSLNVELPEDVFEKLFQETDKNGENILTPDEFINFFQVLARRIDLYEIMQKYVENGDEQTIETICMNINELLYFLRTVQNQSILTYSSKQFKDDFTIQPITKREQVQELINEFEPNIELQEKGLLSLDGFQNLLLFEDFSLIKPWCSRRVYQDMTRPLSDYFINASHNTYLFDSQLCGDSNPEAFNRVLRSGCRVVEMDCYDGDDGQPIVTHGFTFVKPCLFESIIQFIKPTLFKASPYPVILSLENHCSISQQKEIARILKQILGNQLITAPITTKNSSVLPSPEDLKYKVLIRVS
;
A
#
# COMPACT_ATOMS: atom_id res chain seq x y z
N MET A 1 -29.83 9.92 13.11
CA MET A 1 -30.46 9.69 11.79
C MET A 1 -29.52 8.81 10.99
N SER A 2 -29.99 7.60 10.71
CA SER A 2 -29.33 6.57 9.90
C SER A 2 -29.29 7.02 8.44
N LEU A 3 -28.09 7.36 7.95
CA LEU A 3 -27.80 7.76 6.57
C LEU A 3 -27.17 6.58 5.81
N ASN A 4 -27.67 6.30 4.60
CA ASN A 4 -27.10 5.35 3.65
C ASN A 4 -25.68 5.78 3.27
N LYS A 5 -24.65 5.12 3.83
CA LYS A 5 -23.24 5.44 3.58
C LYS A 5 -22.83 5.43 2.10
N THR A 6 -23.50 4.63 1.27
CA THR A 6 -23.18 4.45 -0.15
C THR A 6 -23.66 5.59 -1.04
N GLU A 7 -24.85 6.15 -0.80
CA GLU A 7 -25.40 7.27 -1.58
C GLU A 7 -24.61 8.57 -1.35
N ASP A 8 -24.10 8.77 -0.13
CA ASP A 8 -23.28 9.93 0.24
C ASP A 8 -21.90 9.89 -0.46
N LEU A 9 -21.26 8.72 -0.54
CA LEU A 9 -19.96 8.56 -1.21
C LEU A 9 -20.01 8.79 -2.72
N THR A 10 -21.04 8.29 -3.41
CA THR A 10 -21.19 8.55 -4.86
C THR A 10 -21.36 10.05 -5.13
N GLN A 11 -22.07 10.76 -4.25
CA GLN A 11 -22.22 12.21 -4.35
C GLN A 11 -20.89 12.93 -4.10
N ILE A 12 -20.11 12.51 -3.09
CA ILE A 12 -18.77 13.03 -2.82
C ILE A 12 -17.86 12.88 -4.04
N LEU A 13 -17.83 11.70 -4.69
CA LEU A 13 -16.99 11.48 -5.87
C LEU A 13 -17.38 12.38 -7.05
N LYS A 14 -18.68 12.62 -7.28
CA LYS A 14 -19.16 13.57 -8.29
C LYS A 14 -18.66 14.98 -8.01
N GLU A 15 -18.69 15.42 -6.75
CA GLU A 15 -18.18 16.74 -6.35
C GLU A 15 -16.66 16.84 -6.53
N LEU A 16 -15.92 15.78 -6.22
CA LEU A 16 -14.48 15.72 -6.45
C LEU A 16 -14.12 15.76 -7.93
N LYS A 17 -14.96 15.21 -8.84
CA LYS A 17 -14.79 15.35 -10.30
C LYS A 17 -15.03 16.77 -10.79
N VAL A 18 -16.00 17.48 -10.20
CA VAL A 18 -16.15 18.93 -10.44
C VAL A 18 -14.89 19.67 -9.96
N GLY A 19 -14.32 19.23 -8.85
CA GLY A 19 -13.06 19.72 -8.32
C GLY A 19 -13.22 20.86 -7.32
N SER A 20 -12.17 21.07 -6.52
CA SER A 20 -12.13 22.05 -5.43
C SER A 20 -10.89 22.93 -5.55
N ILE A 21 -11.00 24.17 -5.09
CA ILE A 21 -9.84 25.04 -4.92
C ILE A 21 -9.11 24.64 -3.64
N LEU A 22 -7.87 24.21 -3.77
CA LEU A 22 -6.98 23.85 -2.67
C LEU A 22 -5.67 24.64 -2.77
N ILE A 23 -5.04 24.86 -1.62
CA ILE A 23 -3.73 25.49 -1.54
C ILE A 23 -2.69 24.37 -1.43
N LYS A 24 -1.86 24.22 -2.47
CA LYS A 24 -0.69 23.34 -2.43
C LYS A 24 0.45 24.04 -1.72
N GLN A 25 0.92 23.44 -0.63
CA GLN A 25 2.06 23.91 0.14
C GLN A 25 3.33 23.15 -0.27
N LYS A 26 4.42 23.88 -0.51
CA LYS A 26 5.75 23.31 -0.75
C LYS A 26 6.63 23.37 0.50
N SER A 27 7.63 22.49 0.51
CA SER A 27 8.67 22.34 1.56
C SER A 27 9.57 23.55 1.74
N HIS A 28 9.53 24.54 0.85
CA HIS A 28 10.28 25.80 0.96
C HIS A 28 9.37 27.00 1.28
N GLY A 29 8.13 26.76 1.71
CA GLY A 29 7.19 27.82 2.13
C GLY A 29 6.26 28.34 1.03
N GLU A 30 6.53 28.02 -0.25
CA GLU A 30 5.71 28.48 -1.39
C GLU A 30 4.29 27.90 -1.35
N LYS A 31 3.31 28.77 -1.62
CA LYS A 31 1.87 28.45 -1.66
C LYS A 31 1.33 28.61 -3.07
N TYR A 32 0.60 27.60 -3.55
CA TYR A 32 -0.02 27.61 -4.87
C TYR A 32 -1.50 27.27 -4.77
N VAL A 33 -2.36 28.25 -5.00
CA VAL A 33 -3.81 28.03 -5.15
C VAL A 33 -4.07 27.31 -6.47
N ARG A 34 -4.70 26.14 -6.43
CA ARG A 34 -4.94 25.29 -7.60
C ARG A 34 -6.30 24.62 -7.50
N ARG A 35 -6.96 24.41 -8.64
CA ARG A 35 -8.15 23.56 -8.74
C ARG A 35 -7.69 22.11 -8.89
N PHE A 36 -7.91 21.32 -7.86
CA PHE A 36 -7.72 19.87 -7.89
C PHE A 36 -9.04 19.19 -8.23
N TYR A 37 -9.00 18.12 -9.01
CA TYR A 37 -10.17 17.36 -9.39
C TYR A 37 -9.83 15.88 -9.63
N LEU A 38 -10.82 15.00 -9.48
CA LEU A 38 -10.75 13.64 -9.99
C LEU A 38 -11.08 13.63 -11.47
N ASP A 39 -10.37 12.82 -12.24
CA ASP A 39 -10.74 12.58 -13.63
C ASP A 39 -12.05 11.78 -13.74
N GLU A 40 -12.63 11.69 -14.95
CA GLU A 40 -13.92 11.03 -15.15
C GLU A 40 -13.94 9.57 -14.68
N HIS A 41 -12.80 8.89 -14.75
CA HIS A 41 -12.63 7.48 -14.40
C HIS A 41 -12.10 7.23 -12.99
N GLU A 42 -11.79 8.28 -12.22
CA GLU A 42 -11.30 8.15 -10.83
C GLU A 42 -9.97 7.37 -10.74
N ASP A 43 -9.13 7.47 -11.76
CA ASP A 43 -7.77 6.90 -11.79
C ASP A 43 -6.74 7.94 -11.28
N PHE A 44 -7.04 9.24 -11.43
CA PHE A 44 -6.09 10.32 -11.19
C PHE A 44 -6.64 11.47 -10.34
N ILE A 45 -5.80 11.99 -9.44
CA ILE A 45 -5.93 13.35 -8.94
C ILE A 45 -5.20 14.29 -9.90
N SER A 46 -5.90 15.27 -10.45
CA SER A 46 -5.38 16.17 -11.47
C SER A 46 -5.42 17.65 -11.05
N TYR A 47 -4.43 18.43 -11.48
CA TYR A 47 -4.46 19.90 -11.40
C TYR A 47 -3.60 20.55 -12.49
N TYR A 48 -3.92 21.78 -12.89
CA TYR A 48 -3.13 22.52 -13.88
C TYR A 48 -2.05 23.41 -13.22
N GLN A 49 -0.83 23.41 -13.76
CA GLN A 49 0.31 24.08 -13.12
C GLN A 49 0.35 25.61 -13.40
N SER A 50 -0.26 26.10 -14.49
CA SER A 50 -0.26 27.52 -14.93
C SER A 50 -1.39 27.85 -15.93
N GLU A 51 -1.70 29.14 -16.12
CA GLU A 51 -2.62 29.70 -17.15
C GLU A 51 -2.11 29.59 -18.61
N LYS A 52 -1.15 28.72 -18.91
CA LYS A 52 -0.67 28.53 -20.28
C LYS A 52 -1.68 27.73 -21.08
N ILE A 53 -2.00 28.23 -22.28
CA ILE A 53 -3.06 27.73 -23.19
C ILE A 53 -2.88 26.25 -23.60
N PHE A 54 -1.68 25.66 -23.41
CA PHE A 54 -1.37 24.26 -23.72
C PHE A 54 -0.76 23.46 -22.54
N ALA A 55 -0.97 23.90 -21.30
CA ALA A 55 -0.43 23.18 -20.15
C ALA A 55 -1.18 21.84 -19.94
N GLN A 56 -0.45 20.73 -20.00
CA GLN A 56 -0.99 19.43 -19.57
C GLN A 56 -1.22 19.42 -18.05
N PRO A 57 -2.30 18.79 -17.56
CA PRO A 57 -2.54 18.67 -16.14
C PRO A 57 -1.47 17.77 -15.49
N ARG A 58 -0.98 18.16 -14.32
CA ARG A 58 -0.23 17.28 -13.43
C ARG A 58 -1.20 16.25 -12.86
N ARG A 59 -0.82 14.97 -12.90
CA ARG A 59 -1.63 13.85 -12.43
C ARG A 59 -0.88 13.06 -11.36
N TYR A 60 -1.61 12.55 -10.37
CA TYR A 60 -1.14 11.57 -9.39
C TYR A 60 -2.03 10.34 -9.48
N TYR A 61 -1.43 9.16 -9.66
CA TYR A 61 -2.18 7.91 -9.71
C TYR A 61 -2.75 7.58 -8.34
N ILE A 62 -4.06 7.39 -8.26
CA ILE A 62 -4.71 7.05 -7.00
C ILE A 62 -4.25 5.68 -6.49
N ARG A 63 -3.89 4.78 -7.42
CA ARG A 63 -3.34 3.45 -7.12
C ARG A 63 -1.95 3.46 -6.46
N GLU A 64 -1.25 4.59 -6.51
CA GLU A 64 0.08 4.79 -5.91
C GLU A 64 0.01 5.55 -4.57
N ILE A 65 -1.19 5.97 -4.15
CA ILE A 65 -1.39 6.63 -2.87
C ILE A 65 -1.33 5.58 -1.76
N ASP A 66 -0.42 5.79 -0.82
CA ASP A 66 -0.22 4.91 0.34
C ASP A 66 -1.15 5.28 1.49
N GLU A 67 -1.34 6.58 1.72
CA GLU A 67 -2.11 7.10 2.87
C GLU A 67 -2.55 8.55 2.64
N VAL A 68 -3.71 8.91 3.18
CA VAL A 68 -4.13 10.31 3.34
C VAL A 68 -4.27 10.62 4.83
N ARG A 69 -3.59 11.66 5.32
CA ARG A 69 -3.64 12.08 6.74
C ARG A 69 -4.29 13.45 6.88
N ALA A 70 -5.24 13.56 7.80
CA ALA A 70 -5.81 14.85 8.22
C ALA A 70 -4.81 15.65 9.08
N GLY A 71 -4.92 16.97 9.04
CA GLY A 71 -4.20 17.89 9.92
C GLY A 71 -2.70 17.99 9.65
N PHE A 72 -1.95 18.41 10.67
CA PHE A 72 -0.51 18.65 10.59
C PHE A 72 0.34 17.43 10.93
N HIS A 73 -0.24 16.22 10.80
CA HIS A 73 0.40 14.96 11.18
C HIS A 73 1.53 14.50 10.24
N ALA A 74 1.90 15.31 9.24
CA ALA A 74 3.13 15.18 8.48
C ALA A 74 4.19 16.14 9.05
N LEU A 75 5.35 15.61 9.46
CA LEU A 75 6.38 16.36 10.17
C LEU A 75 6.91 17.57 9.39
N ALA A 76 7.15 17.40 8.09
CA ALA A 76 7.59 18.48 7.21
C ALA A 76 6.57 19.63 7.18
N PHE A 77 5.28 19.29 7.15
CA PHE A 77 4.20 20.25 7.19
C PHE A 77 4.13 20.97 8.55
N GLY A 78 4.19 20.23 9.66
CA GLY A 78 4.25 20.80 11.01
C GLY A 78 5.43 21.76 11.26
N GLN A 79 6.61 21.47 10.70
CA GLN A 79 7.79 22.33 10.81
C GLN A 79 7.68 23.60 9.96
N LEU A 80 7.12 23.52 8.75
CA LEU A 80 6.87 24.67 7.87
C LEU A 80 5.93 25.70 8.52
N LEU A 81 4.94 25.23 9.25
CA LEU A 81 3.95 26.06 9.91
C LEU A 81 4.54 26.84 11.10
N LYS A 82 5.45 26.21 11.86
CA LYS A 82 6.21 26.87 12.94
C LYS A 82 7.16 27.97 12.45
N GLN A 83 7.73 27.81 11.24
CA GLN A 83 8.64 28.81 10.66
C GLN A 83 7.93 30.00 10.01
N HIS A 84 6.62 29.89 9.71
CA HIS A 84 5.88 30.88 8.92
C HIS A 84 4.60 31.43 9.58
N ASN A 85 4.45 31.33 10.91
CA ASN A 85 3.31 31.90 11.67
C ASN A 85 1.93 31.49 11.14
N VAL A 86 1.73 30.19 10.86
CA VAL A 86 0.41 29.68 10.47
C VAL A 86 -0.40 29.37 11.74
N HIS A 87 -1.67 29.77 11.79
CA HIS A 87 -2.51 29.71 13.00
C HIS A 87 -2.97 28.27 13.29
N SER A 88 -3.25 27.95 14.56
CA SER A 88 -3.78 26.64 14.97
C SER A 88 -5.07 26.25 14.23
N ASP A 89 -5.87 27.24 13.85
CA ASP A 89 -7.16 27.07 13.19
C ASP A 89 -7.01 26.54 11.75
N ASP A 90 -5.82 26.64 11.16
CA ASP A 90 -5.51 26.09 9.83
C ASP A 90 -5.33 24.56 9.84
N GLU A 91 -5.18 23.93 11.02
CA GLU A 91 -5.04 22.47 11.16
C GLU A 91 -6.30 21.74 10.68
N GLU A 92 -7.46 22.34 10.96
CA GLU A 92 -8.74 21.80 10.56
C GLU A 92 -9.00 21.89 9.05
N LEU A 93 -8.13 22.59 8.31
CA LEU A 93 -8.23 22.76 6.86
C LEU A 93 -7.21 21.91 6.11
N ALA A 94 -6.20 21.39 6.80
CA ALA A 94 -5.06 20.73 6.19
C ALA A 94 -5.21 19.22 6.05
N PHE A 95 -4.54 18.68 5.04
CA PHE A 95 -4.32 17.25 4.88
C PHE A 95 -3.09 16.98 3.99
N SER A 96 -2.52 15.79 4.11
CA SER A 96 -1.36 15.35 3.33
C SER A 96 -1.64 14.01 2.66
N ILE A 97 -1.19 13.88 1.42
CA ILE A 97 -1.26 12.65 0.62
C ILE A 97 0.16 12.09 0.50
N PHE A 98 0.35 10.85 0.95
CA PHE A 98 1.60 10.10 0.83
C PHE A 98 1.47 9.14 -0.34
N TYR A 99 2.48 9.09 -1.19
CA TYR A 99 2.50 8.23 -2.38
C TYR A 99 3.92 7.69 -2.64
N ASN A 100 4.00 6.69 -3.53
CA ASN A 100 5.25 6.02 -3.91
C ASN A 100 5.97 5.33 -2.74
N ASN A 101 5.25 4.56 -1.91
CA ASN A 101 5.76 3.89 -0.71
C ASN A 101 6.30 4.88 0.34
N TYR A 102 5.54 5.93 0.62
CA TYR A 102 5.86 7.00 1.56
C TYR A 102 7.16 7.76 1.22
N ARG A 103 7.57 7.76 -0.05
CA ARG A 103 8.75 8.52 -0.52
C ARG A 103 8.40 9.96 -0.84
N ASP A 104 7.19 10.19 -1.33
CA ASP A 104 6.73 11.49 -1.78
C ASP A 104 5.50 11.95 -1.00
N GLU A 105 5.41 13.27 -0.79
CA GLU A 105 4.35 13.91 -0.01
C GLU A 105 3.73 15.07 -0.80
N LEU A 106 2.40 15.18 -0.75
CA LEU A 106 1.63 16.29 -1.28
C LEU A 106 0.80 16.92 -0.16
N HIS A 107 1.17 18.14 0.25
CA HIS A 107 0.48 18.88 1.29
C HIS A 107 -0.53 19.86 0.72
N LEU A 108 -1.77 19.77 1.20
CA LEU A 108 -2.92 20.55 0.72
C LEU A 108 -3.67 21.18 1.89
N MET A 109 -4.20 22.38 1.65
CA MET A 109 -5.17 23.02 2.55
C MET A 109 -6.44 23.33 1.78
N ALA A 110 -7.59 22.99 2.36
CA ALA A 110 -8.91 23.36 1.86
C ALA A 110 -9.30 24.77 2.32
N ASN A 111 -10.32 25.33 1.67
CA ASN A 111 -10.89 26.62 2.11
C ASN A 111 -11.85 26.45 3.30
N ASP A 112 -12.33 25.25 3.54
CA ASP A 112 -13.28 24.91 4.59
C ASP A 112 -13.14 23.44 5.01
N GLU A 113 -13.57 23.13 6.23
CA GLU A 113 -13.46 21.79 6.82
C GLU A 113 -14.24 20.74 6.03
N GLN A 114 -15.40 21.12 5.49
CA GLN A 114 -16.28 20.20 4.75
C GLN A 114 -15.59 19.73 3.46
N THR A 115 -14.96 20.64 2.72
CA THR A 115 -14.17 20.34 1.53
C THR A 115 -13.01 19.41 1.88
N ARG A 116 -12.25 19.69 2.95
CA ARG A 116 -11.17 18.80 3.42
C ARG A 116 -11.70 17.39 3.69
N CYS A 117 -12.78 17.27 4.46
CA CYS A 117 -13.37 15.99 4.83
C CYS A 117 -13.82 15.19 3.61
N LYS A 118 -14.44 15.84 2.61
CA LYS A 118 -14.84 15.20 1.35
C LYS A 118 -13.63 14.62 0.59
N TRP A 119 -12.53 15.38 0.48
CA TRP A 119 -11.30 14.91 -0.15
C TRP A 119 -10.70 13.70 0.56
N ILE A 120 -10.59 13.74 1.89
CA ILE A 120 -10.04 12.62 2.66
C ILE A 120 -10.93 11.37 2.51
N LEU A 121 -12.24 11.52 2.68
CA LEU A 121 -13.18 10.39 2.60
C LEU A 121 -13.23 9.79 1.19
N GLY A 122 -13.29 10.62 0.15
CA GLY A 122 -13.34 10.17 -1.24
C GLY A 122 -12.05 9.46 -1.66
N LEU A 123 -10.88 10.00 -1.28
CA LEU A 123 -9.61 9.34 -1.58
C LEU A 123 -9.43 8.05 -0.78
N GLN A 124 -9.78 8.03 0.51
CA GLN A 124 -9.72 6.80 1.31
C GLN A 124 -10.61 5.71 0.71
N TYR A 125 -11.83 6.06 0.28
CA TYR A 125 -12.72 5.13 -0.40
C TYR A 125 -12.12 4.57 -1.68
N LEU A 126 -11.51 5.41 -2.53
CA LEU A 126 -10.87 4.94 -3.76
C LEU A 126 -9.65 4.05 -3.49
N ILE A 127 -8.82 4.39 -2.50
CA ILE A 127 -7.70 3.55 -2.06
C ILE A 127 -8.20 2.16 -1.65
N ASP A 128 -9.24 2.11 -0.81
CA ASP A 128 -9.85 0.85 -0.35
C ASP A 128 -10.47 0.07 -1.53
N LEU A 129 -11.13 0.76 -2.46
CA LEU A 129 -11.72 0.16 -3.66
C LEU A 129 -10.65 -0.45 -4.58
N TYR A 130 -9.54 0.24 -4.81
CA TYR A 130 -8.42 -0.28 -5.59
C TYR A 130 -7.71 -1.43 -4.88
N ALA A 131 -7.59 -1.38 -3.55
CA ALA A 131 -7.07 -2.48 -2.75
C ALA A 131 -7.96 -3.73 -2.87
N GLN A 132 -9.29 -3.57 -2.89
CA GLN A 132 -10.24 -4.67 -3.10
C GLN A 132 -10.20 -5.21 -4.54
N LYS A 133 -10.12 -4.34 -5.56
CA LYS A 133 -9.99 -4.78 -6.97
C LYS A 133 -8.70 -5.55 -7.23
N ARG A 134 -7.62 -5.30 -6.47
CA ARG A 134 -6.38 -6.11 -6.53
C ARG A 134 -6.57 -7.55 -5.99
N GLN A 135 -7.63 -7.85 -5.24
CA GLN A 135 -7.83 -9.15 -4.57
C GLN A 135 -8.50 -10.25 -5.43
N GLY A 136 -8.29 -10.29 -6.75
CA GLY A 136 -8.42 -11.56 -7.48
C GLY A 136 -9.50 -11.68 -8.56
N HIS A 137 -9.81 -10.60 -9.29
CA HIS A 137 -10.54 -10.76 -10.56
C HIS A 137 -9.85 -9.97 -11.66
N ILE A 138 -9.52 -10.65 -12.76
CA ILE A 138 -9.19 -9.99 -14.01
C ILE A 138 -10.50 -9.52 -14.59
N ILE A 139 -10.85 -8.29 -14.25
CA ILE A 139 -11.85 -7.60 -15.02
C ILE A 139 -11.12 -7.20 -16.30
N HIS A 140 -11.48 -7.86 -17.41
CA HIS A 140 -11.31 -7.30 -18.75
C HIS A 140 -12.22 -6.05 -18.84
N ASP A 141 -11.95 -5.04 -18.01
CA ASP A 141 -12.75 -3.83 -17.96
C ASP A 141 -12.46 -3.10 -19.26
N THR A 142 -13.37 -3.27 -20.20
CA THR A 142 -13.32 -2.61 -21.49
C THR A 142 -13.12 -1.11 -21.30
N ASN A 143 -13.64 -0.50 -20.22
CA ASN A 143 -13.42 0.92 -19.94
C ASN A 143 -11.97 1.23 -19.56
N TRP A 144 -11.29 0.32 -18.86
CA TRP A 144 -9.86 0.44 -18.55
C TRP A 144 -9.01 0.28 -19.81
N ILE A 145 -9.33 -0.68 -20.67
CA ILE A 145 -8.63 -0.83 -21.95
C ILE A 145 -8.83 0.44 -22.81
N LEU A 146 -10.07 0.93 -22.90
CA LEU A 146 -10.38 2.16 -23.62
C LEU A 146 -9.77 3.42 -22.98
N SER A 147 -9.53 3.45 -21.67
CA SER A 147 -8.82 4.56 -21.04
C SER A 147 -7.33 4.59 -21.45
N HIS A 148 -6.72 3.43 -21.67
CA HIS A 148 -5.35 3.33 -22.21
C HIS A 148 -5.29 3.72 -23.68
N LEU A 149 -6.31 3.38 -24.49
CA LEU A 149 -6.43 3.90 -25.85
C LEU A 149 -6.42 5.43 -25.83
N ARG A 150 -7.28 6.05 -24.99
CA ARG A 150 -7.35 7.52 -24.85
C ARG A 150 -6.05 8.15 -24.35
N PHE A 151 -5.23 7.39 -23.61
CA PHE A 151 -3.93 7.86 -23.15
C PHE A 151 -2.87 7.82 -24.26
N GLY A 152 -2.88 6.75 -25.06
CA GLY A 152 -1.97 6.57 -26.19
C GLY A 152 -2.31 7.44 -27.40
N ASP A 153 -3.59 7.77 -27.59
CA ASP A 153 -4.13 8.64 -28.63
C ASP A 153 -3.71 10.10 -28.38
N LYS A 154 -2.57 10.51 -28.95
CA LYS A 154 -1.99 11.84 -28.74
C LYS A 154 -2.68 12.90 -29.58
N ASP A 155 -3.22 12.51 -30.73
CA ASP A 155 -3.86 13.41 -31.69
C ASP A 155 -5.38 13.55 -31.48
N LYS A 156 -5.96 12.76 -30.57
CA LYS A 156 -7.39 12.71 -30.23
C LYS A 156 -8.26 12.25 -31.40
N SER A 157 -7.72 11.37 -32.24
CA SER A 157 -8.43 10.76 -33.36
C SER A 157 -9.49 9.73 -32.93
N ASN A 158 -9.50 9.32 -31.65
CA ASN A 158 -10.28 8.21 -31.11
C ASN A 158 -9.91 6.86 -31.74
N THR A 159 -8.71 6.79 -32.30
CA THR A 159 -8.04 5.60 -32.85
C THR A 159 -6.61 5.60 -32.36
N ILE A 160 -5.89 4.49 -32.52
CA ILE A 160 -4.46 4.44 -32.17
C ILE A 160 -3.63 3.96 -33.35
N THR A 161 -2.63 4.75 -33.71
CA THR A 161 -1.66 4.36 -34.72
C THR A 161 -0.71 3.30 -34.17
N LYS A 162 -0.04 2.57 -35.07
CA LYS A 162 0.96 1.59 -34.70
C LYS A 162 2.06 2.15 -33.77
N LEU A 163 2.56 3.35 -34.08
CA LEU A 163 3.61 4.01 -33.29
C LEU A 163 3.11 4.39 -31.89
N GLU A 164 1.89 4.91 -31.79
CA GLU A 164 1.28 5.25 -30.50
C GLU A 164 1.01 3.99 -29.67
N CYS A 165 0.59 2.90 -30.30
CA CYS A 165 0.37 1.62 -29.63
C CYS A 165 1.68 1.06 -29.05
N GLN A 166 2.78 1.09 -29.82
CA GLN A 166 4.10 0.68 -29.32
C GLN A 166 4.58 1.55 -28.14
N GLN A 167 4.41 2.87 -28.24
CA GLN A 167 4.77 3.80 -27.17
C GLN A 167 3.90 3.59 -25.92
N LEU A 168 2.61 3.35 -26.09
CA LEU A 168 1.70 3.05 -24.98
C LEU A 168 2.12 1.76 -24.24
N LEU A 169 2.43 0.69 -24.99
CA LEU A 169 2.89 -0.58 -24.42
C LEU A 169 4.21 -0.40 -23.66
N ALA A 170 5.22 0.22 -24.27
CA ALA A 170 6.54 0.38 -23.66
C ALA A 170 6.53 1.39 -22.50
N ASP A 171 6.04 2.61 -22.73
CA ASP A 171 6.22 3.73 -21.81
C ASP A 171 5.18 3.73 -20.68
N SER A 172 3.99 3.17 -20.91
CA SER A 172 2.85 3.30 -19.98
C SER A 172 2.46 1.99 -19.33
N LEU A 173 2.54 0.89 -20.08
CA LEU A 173 2.17 -0.44 -19.61
C LEU A 173 3.38 -1.32 -19.28
N ASN A 174 4.59 -0.85 -19.58
CA ASN A 174 5.84 -1.57 -19.37
C ASN A 174 5.83 -2.99 -20.00
N VAL A 175 5.26 -3.08 -21.20
CA VAL A 175 5.19 -4.29 -22.03
C VAL A 175 6.14 -4.14 -23.20
N GLU A 176 7.20 -4.95 -23.20
CA GLU A 176 8.14 -5.06 -24.31
C GLU A 176 7.80 -6.29 -25.17
N LEU A 177 7.56 -6.06 -26.46
CA LEU A 177 7.29 -7.12 -27.43
C LEU A 177 8.35 -7.09 -28.53
N PRO A 178 8.84 -8.26 -28.99
CA PRO A 178 9.61 -8.34 -30.23
C PRO A 178 8.82 -7.72 -31.39
N GLU A 179 9.52 -6.99 -32.27
CA GLU A 179 8.88 -6.20 -33.33
C GLU A 179 8.05 -7.07 -34.29
N ASP A 180 8.51 -8.28 -34.58
CA ASP A 180 7.82 -9.27 -35.42
C ASP A 180 6.53 -9.80 -34.77
N VAL A 181 6.55 -10.02 -33.45
CA VAL A 181 5.37 -10.47 -32.70
C VAL A 181 4.33 -9.35 -32.63
N PHE A 182 4.77 -8.12 -32.34
CA PHE A 182 3.88 -6.96 -32.32
C PHE A 182 3.24 -6.72 -33.68
N GLU A 183 4.02 -6.76 -34.77
CA GLU A 183 3.52 -6.59 -36.14
C GLU A 183 2.44 -7.60 -36.49
N LYS A 184 2.71 -8.87 -36.21
CA LYS A 184 1.77 -9.94 -36.50
C LYS A 184 0.47 -9.75 -35.71
N LEU A 185 0.57 -9.44 -34.42
CA LEU A 185 -0.58 -9.21 -33.56
C LEU A 185 -1.41 -8.01 -34.02
N PHE A 186 -0.75 -6.90 -34.35
CA PHE A 186 -1.41 -5.69 -34.83
C PHE A 186 -2.18 -5.96 -36.11
N GLN A 187 -1.54 -6.61 -37.10
CA GLN A 187 -2.16 -6.98 -38.37
C GLN A 187 -3.33 -7.96 -38.23
N GLU A 188 -3.23 -8.93 -37.30
CA GLU A 188 -4.32 -9.88 -37.03
C GLU A 188 -5.56 -9.20 -36.42
N THR A 189 -5.37 -8.06 -35.75
CA THR A 189 -6.44 -7.32 -35.06
C THR A 189 -6.97 -6.13 -35.85
N ASP A 190 -6.19 -5.57 -36.77
CA ASP A 190 -6.56 -4.54 -37.74
C ASP A 190 -7.41 -5.17 -38.87
N LYS A 191 -8.73 -5.21 -38.67
CA LYS A 191 -9.65 -5.90 -39.58
C LYS A 191 -9.97 -5.06 -40.81
N ASN A 192 -9.89 -3.74 -40.70
CA ASN A 192 -10.12 -2.82 -41.81
C ASN A 192 -8.87 -2.56 -42.67
N GLY A 193 -7.68 -2.94 -42.19
CA GLY A 193 -6.40 -2.82 -42.90
C GLY A 193 -5.95 -1.36 -43.05
N GLU A 194 -6.42 -0.49 -42.17
CA GLU A 194 -6.13 0.95 -42.21
C GLU A 194 -4.81 1.30 -41.49
N ASN A 195 -4.11 0.31 -40.92
CA ASN A 195 -2.88 0.45 -40.15
C ASN A 195 -3.06 1.36 -38.91
N ILE A 196 -4.29 1.38 -38.40
CA ILE A 196 -4.76 2.03 -37.18
C ILE A 196 -5.73 1.08 -36.50
N LEU A 197 -5.82 1.10 -35.17
CA LEU A 197 -6.82 0.31 -34.45
C LEU A 197 -7.95 1.23 -34.00
N THR A 198 -9.18 0.89 -34.40
CA THR A 198 -10.40 1.44 -33.80
C THR A 198 -10.54 0.98 -32.35
N PRO A 199 -11.43 1.60 -31.55
CA PRO A 199 -11.68 1.16 -30.18
C PRO A 199 -11.96 -0.35 -30.03
N ASP A 200 -12.79 -0.92 -30.91
CA ASP A 200 -13.14 -2.34 -30.87
C ASP A 200 -11.96 -3.24 -31.26
N GLU A 201 -11.17 -2.84 -32.26
CA GLU A 201 -9.96 -3.57 -32.68
C GLU A 201 -8.87 -3.49 -31.63
N PHE A 202 -8.74 -2.37 -30.93
CA PHE A 202 -7.81 -2.20 -29.83
C PHE A 202 -8.19 -3.03 -28.61
N ILE A 203 -9.50 -3.15 -28.30
CA ILE A 203 -9.98 -4.09 -27.28
C ILE A 203 -9.57 -5.52 -27.65
N ASN A 204 -9.81 -5.92 -28.90
CA ASN A 204 -9.41 -7.24 -29.38
C ASN A 204 -7.89 -7.45 -29.33
N PHE A 205 -7.10 -6.44 -29.75
CA PHE A 205 -5.64 -6.46 -29.64
C PHE A 205 -5.18 -6.70 -28.20
N PHE A 206 -5.75 -5.96 -27.24
CA PHE A 206 -5.43 -6.14 -25.83
C PHE A 206 -5.85 -7.49 -25.28
N GLN A 207 -7.01 -8.00 -25.69
CA GLN A 207 -7.49 -9.31 -25.27
C GLN A 207 -6.58 -10.43 -25.80
N VAL A 208 -6.16 -10.36 -27.06
CA VAL A 208 -5.23 -11.34 -27.65
C VAL A 208 -3.85 -11.23 -27.02
N LEU A 209 -3.34 -10.01 -26.79
CA LEU A 209 -2.09 -9.77 -26.08
C LEU A 209 -2.10 -10.35 -24.66
N ALA A 210 -3.23 -10.22 -23.96
CA ALA A 210 -3.40 -10.70 -22.60
C ALA A 210 -3.67 -12.21 -22.49
N ARG A 211 -3.77 -12.94 -23.63
CA ARG A 211 -4.00 -14.40 -23.61
C ARG A 211 -2.87 -15.11 -22.87
N ARG A 212 -3.24 -15.88 -21.87
CA ARG A 212 -2.33 -16.68 -21.06
C ARG A 212 -2.12 -18.07 -21.63
N ILE A 213 -1.35 -18.15 -22.72
CA ILE A 213 -0.99 -19.41 -23.38
C ILE A 213 -0.28 -20.36 -22.39
N ASP A 214 0.51 -19.80 -21.48
CA ASP A 214 1.16 -20.53 -20.39
C ASP A 214 0.14 -21.23 -19.46
N LEU A 215 -0.95 -20.56 -19.10
CA LEU A 215 -2.01 -21.16 -18.28
C LEU A 215 -2.81 -22.20 -19.06
N TYR A 216 -3.03 -21.96 -20.35
CA TYR A 216 -3.65 -22.93 -21.25
C TYR A 216 -2.86 -24.24 -21.29
N GLU A 217 -1.54 -24.16 -21.54
CA GLU A 217 -0.66 -25.35 -21.57
C GLU A 217 -0.61 -26.09 -20.23
N ILE A 218 -0.77 -25.39 -19.11
CA ILE A 218 -0.91 -26.02 -17.79
C ILE A 218 -2.24 -26.76 -17.71
N MET A 219 -3.34 -26.09 -18.05
CA MET A 219 -4.70 -26.63 -17.96
C MET A 219 -4.88 -27.86 -18.86
N GLN A 220 -4.34 -27.83 -20.08
CA GLN A 220 -4.36 -28.95 -21.02
C GLN A 220 -3.82 -30.26 -20.43
N LYS A 221 -2.80 -30.20 -19.56
CA LYS A 221 -2.19 -31.39 -18.94
C LYS A 221 -3.09 -32.10 -17.94
N TYR A 222 -4.11 -31.41 -17.44
CA TYR A 222 -4.97 -31.89 -16.34
C TYR A 222 -6.44 -32.03 -16.74
N VAL A 223 -6.80 -31.64 -17.97
CA VAL A 223 -8.14 -31.80 -18.54
C VAL A 223 -8.16 -33.02 -19.46
N GLU A 224 -9.21 -33.85 -19.34
CA GLU A 224 -9.43 -34.99 -20.24
C GLU A 224 -9.61 -34.51 -21.69
N ASN A 225 -8.88 -35.11 -22.63
CA ASN A 225 -8.81 -34.68 -24.03
C ASN A 225 -8.41 -33.20 -24.19
N GLY A 226 -7.57 -32.66 -23.30
CA GLY A 226 -7.10 -31.28 -23.37
C GLY A 226 -6.36 -30.92 -24.68
N ASP A 227 -5.76 -31.90 -25.35
CA ASP A 227 -5.11 -31.73 -26.67
C ASP A 227 -6.11 -31.47 -27.81
N GLU A 228 -7.39 -31.82 -27.63
CA GLU A 228 -8.45 -31.60 -28.62
C GLU A 228 -9.22 -30.29 -28.39
N GLN A 229 -9.01 -29.62 -27.26
CA GLN A 229 -9.69 -28.39 -26.88
C GLN A 229 -8.88 -27.16 -27.33
N THR A 230 -9.57 -26.04 -27.56
CA THR A 230 -8.93 -24.76 -27.89
C THR A 230 -8.82 -23.87 -26.65
N ILE A 231 -8.02 -22.81 -26.73
CA ILE A 231 -7.88 -21.85 -25.63
C ILE A 231 -9.21 -21.20 -25.22
N GLU A 232 -10.15 -21.03 -26.16
CA GLU A 232 -11.48 -20.47 -25.90
C GLU A 232 -12.48 -21.48 -25.34
N THR A 233 -12.21 -22.78 -25.49
CA THR A 233 -13.17 -23.84 -25.14
C THR A 233 -12.73 -24.70 -23.97
N ILE A 234 -11.44 -24.63 -23.59
CA ILE A 234 -10.89 -25.44 -22.53
C ILE A 234 -11.61 -25.21 -21.20
N CYS A 235 -12.09 -26.30 -20.59
CA CYS A 235 -12.77 -26.26 -19.31
C CYS A 235 -12.29 -27.39 -18.41
N MET A 236 -12.07 -27.10 -17.13
CA MET A 236 -11.72 -28.08 -16.11
C MET A 236 -12.96 -28.40 -15.26
N ASN A 237 -13.29 -29.68 -15.13
CA ASN A 237 -14.39 -30.11 -14.28
C ASN A 237 -13.97 -30.22 -12.80
N ILE A 238 -14.95 -30.36 -11.91
CA ILE A 238 -14.74 -30.46 -10.45
C ILE A 238 -13.67 -31.50 -10.07
N ASN A 239 -13.66 -32.67 -10.71
CA ASN A 239 -12.74 -33.76 -10.32
C ASN A 239 -11.32 -33.48 -10.77
N GLU A 240 -11.14 -32.96 -11.98
CA GLU A 240 -9.86 -32.53 -12.52
C GLU A 240 -9.28 -31.39 -11.68
N LEU A 241 -10.11 -30.40 -11.34
CA LEU A 241 -9.72 -29.28 -10.50
C LEU A 241 -9.38 -29.72 -9.08
N LEU A 242 -10.17 -30.64 -8.49
CA LEU A 242 -9.86 -31.23 -7.20
C LEU A 242 -8.51 -31.95 -7.23
N TYR A 243 -8.23 -32.71 -8.30
CA TYR A 243 -6.94 -33.38 -8.46
C TYR A 243 -5.80 -32.37 -8.57
N PHE A 244 -5.95 -31.33 -9.39
CA PHE A 244 -4.95 -30.28 -9.56
C PHE A 244 -4.65 -29.58 -8.23
N LEU A 245 -5.68 -29.09 -7.54
CA LEU A 245 -5.52 -28.35 -6.28
C LEU A 245 -4.94 -29.22 -5.16
N ARG A 246 -5.37 -30.47 -5.06
CA ARG A 246 -4.93 -31.37 -3.99
C ARG A 246 -3.56 -31.98 -4.26
N THR A 247 -3.36 -32.51 -5.46
CA THR A 247 -2.20 -33.37 -5.78
C THR A 247 -1.04 -32.56 -6.35
N VAL A 248 -1.34 -31.61 -7.23
CA VAL A 248 -0.31 -30.80 -7.90
C VAL A 248 0.07 -29.60 -7.04
N GLN A 249 -0.91 -28.86 -6.52
CA GLN A 249 -0.67 -27.63 -5.75
C GLN A 249 -0.55 -27.87 -4.23
N ASN A 250 -1.01 -29.02 -3.72
CA ASN A 250 -1.10 -29.30 -2.27
C ASN A 250 -1.78 -28.13 -1.51
N GLN A 251 -2.88 -27.65 -2.07
CA GLN A 251 -3.50 -26.40 -1.67
C GLN A 251 -4.47 -26.59 -0.50
N SER A 252 -4.52 -25.58 0.35
CA SER A 252 -5.47 -25.45 1.47
C SER A 252 -6.27 -24.17 1.31
N ILE A 253 -7.48 -24.16 1.85
CA ILE A 253 -8.33 -22.98 1.96
C ILE A 253 -8.39 -22.50 3.41
N LEU A 254 -8.63 -21.20 3.57
CA LEU A 254 -8.95 -20.61 4.86
C LEU A 254 -10.46 -20.65 5.09
N THR A 255 -10.91 -21.32 6.14
CA THR A 255 -12.31 -21.32 6.54
C THR A 255 -12.48 -20.40 7.74
N TYR A 256 -13.21 -19.30 7.53
CA TYR A 256 -13.47 -18.29 8.55
C TYR A 256 -14.68 -18.67 9.39
N SER A 257 -14.54 -18.58 10.71
CA SER A 257 -15.63 -18.81 11.67
C SER A 257 -16.76 -17.78 11.52
N SER A 258 -16.44 -16.58 11.01
CA SER A 258 -17.39 -15.50 10.72
C SER A 258 -16.90 -14.67 9.53
N LYS A 259 -17.80 -14.32 8.60
CA LYS A 259 -17.50 -13.41 7.49
C LYS A 259 -17.10 -12.00 7.95
N GLN A 260 -17.40 -11.64 9.20
CA GLN A 260 -17.17 -10.30 9.74
C GLN A 260 -15.79 -10.13 10.39
N PHE A 261 -15.14 -11.23 10.80
CA PHE A 261 -13.84 -11.23 11.47
C PHE A 261 -12.88 -12.16 10.73
N LYS A 262 -12.11 -11.60 9.79
CA LYS A 262 -11.12 -12.37 8.99
C LYS A 262 -9.93 -12.91 9.80
N ASP A 263 -9.83 -12.61 11.09
CA ASP A 263 -8.71 -13.02 11.95
C ASP A 263 -8.94 -14.38 12.65
N ASP A 264 -10.18 -14.89 12.63
CA ASP A 264 -10.52 -16.21 13.17
C ASP A 264 -10.83 -17.20 12.03
N PHE A 265 -9.80 -17.95 11.63
CA PHE A 265 -9.88 -18.94 10.55
C PHE A 265 -9.18 -20.24 10.92
N THR A 266 -9.61 -21.30 10.25
CA THR A 266 -8.93 -22.61 10.22
C THR A 266 -8.35 -22.86 8.84
N ILE A 267 -7.20 -23.53 8.78
CA ILE A 267 -6.57 -23.93 7.53
C ILE A 267 -7.03 -25.37 7.25
N GLN A 268 -7.70 -25.60 6.13
CA GLN A 268 -8.18 -26.93 5.76
C GLN A 268 -7.69 -27.32 4.36
N PRO A 269 -7.14 -28.54 4.19
CA PRO A 269 -6.73 -29.01 2.87
C PRO A 269 -7.96 -29.18 1.97
N ILE A 270 -7.82 -28.85 0.69
CA ILE A 270 -8.87 -29.06 -0.31
C ILE A 270 -8.94 -30.56 -0.61
N THR A 271 -10.04 -31.21 -0.20
CA THR A 271 -10.18 -32.67 -0.30
C THR A 271 -11.53 -33.12 -0.83
N LYS A 272 -12.53 -32.22 -0.87
CA LYS A 272 -13.91 -32.54 -1.21
C LYS A 272 -14.39 -31.77 -2.44
N ARG A 273 -15.37 -32.36 -3.15
CA ARG A 273 -15.95 -31.78 -4.37
C ARG A 273 -16.74 -30.51 -4.09
N GLU A 274 -17.40 -30.42 -2.93
CA GLU A 274 -18.21 -29.27 -2.54
C GLU A 274 -17.35 -28.01 -2.40
N GLN A 275 -16.14 -28.14 -1.82
CA GLN A 275 -15.18 -27.05 -1.70
C GLN A 275 -14.76 -26.52 -3.08
N VAL A 276 -14.58 -27.43 -4.05
CA VAL A 276 -14.18 -27.06 -5.40
C VAL A 276 -15.35 -26.42 -6.17
N GLN A 277 -16.58 -26.88 -5.95
CA GLN A 277 -17.76 -26.22 -6.51
C GLN A 277 -17.91 -24.78 -6.00
N GLU A 278 -17.65 -24.53 -4.71
CA GLU A 278 -17.66 -23.18 -4.15
C GLU A 278 -16.62 -22.27 -4.83
N LEU A 279 -15.40 -22.78 -5.07
CA LEU A 279 -14.37 -22.05 -5.82
C LEU A 279 -14.81 -21.76 -7.26
N ILE A 280 -15.42 -22.73 -7.95
CA ILE A 280 -15.94 -22.50 -9.31
C ILE A 280 -17.01 -21.41 -9.29
N ASN A 281 -17.97 -21.47 -8.36
CA ASN A 281 -19.01 -20.46 -8.23
C ASN A 281 -18.47 -19.06 -7.93
N GLU A 282 -17.30 -18.97 -7.27
CA GLU A 282 -16.66 -17.71 -6.91
C GLU A 282 -15.82 -17.12 -8.06
N PHE A 283 -15.03 -17.95 -8.75
CA PHE A 283 -13.99 -17.47 -9.67
C PHE A 283 -14.33 -17.60 -11.16
N GLU A 284 -15.27 -18.48 -11.53
CA GLU A 284 -15.71 -18.63 -12.92
C GLU A 284 -16.57 -17.43 -13.33
N PRO A 285 -16.21 -16.64 -14.35
CA PRO A 285 -17.04 -15.51 -14.78
C PRO A 285 -18.34 -15.93 -15.48
N ASN A 286 -18.39 -17.09 -16.15
CA ASN A 286 -19.56 -17.52 -16.92
C ASN A 286 -20.54 -18.33 -16.06
N ILE A 287 -21.73 -17.77 -15.82
CA ILE A 287 -22.80 -18.38 -15.02
C ILE A 287 -23.22 -19.75 -15.55
N GLU A 288 -23.27 -19.96 -16.87
CA GLU A 288 -23.64 -21.26 -17.44
C GLU A 288 -22.59 -22.34 -17.17
N LEU A 289 -21.31 -21.95 -17.09
CA LEU A 289 -20.21 -22.87 -16.74
C LEU A 289 -20.20 -23.14 -15.23
N GLN A 290 -20.49 -22.13 -14.40
CA GLN A 290 -20.68 -22.31 -12.95
C GLN A 290 -21.75 -23.37 -12.66
N GLU A 291 -22.92 -23.25 -13.28
CA GLU A 291 -24.04 -24.19 -13.10
C GLU A 291 -23.68 -25.62 -13.54
N LYS A 292 -22.79 -25.78 -14.52
CA LYS A 292 -22.28 -27.07 -14.99
C LYS A 292 -21.10 -27.60 -14.15
N GLY A 293 -20.57 -26.82 -13.20
CA GLY A 293 -19.39 -27.18 -12.41
C GLY A 293 -18.12 -27.23 -13.28
N LEU A 294 -18.00 -26.31 -14.23
CA LEU A 294 -16.86 -26.19 -15.15
C LEU A 294 -16.13 -24.88 -14.88
N LEU A 295 -14.80 -24.93 -14.87
CA LEU A 295 -13.92 -23.77 -14.77
C LEU A 295 -13.23 -23.52 -16.10
N SER A 296 -13.51 -22.38 -16.72
CA SER A 296 -12.85 -21.92 -17.95
C SER A 296 -11.41 -21.48 -17.68
N LEU A 297 -10.66 -21.15 -18.75
CA LEU A 297 -9.32 -20.58 -18.62
C LEU A 297 -9.33 -19.25 -17.83
N ASP A 298 -10.34 -18.40 -18.04
CA ASP A 298 -10.48 -17.13 -17.32
C ASP A 298 -10.75 -17.37 -15.83
N GLY A 299 -11.64 -18.34 -15.53
CA GLY A 299 -11.89 -18.76 -14.16
C GLY A 299 -10.65 -19.36 -13.49
N PHE A 300 -9.86 -20.14 -14.22
CA PHE A 300 -8.59 -20.70 -13.74
C PHE A 300 -7.56 -19.60 -13.46
N GLN A 301 -7.47 -18.58 -14.31
CA GLN A 301 -6.60 -17.45 -14.09
C GLN A 301 -7.00 -16.63 -12.85
N ASN A 302 -8.30 -16.38 -12.65
CA ASN A 302 -8.82 -15.71 -11.45
C ASN A 302 -8.50 -16.53 -10.19
N LEU A 303 -8.72 -17.86 -10.25
CA LEU A 303 -8.44 -18.77 -9.14
C LEU A 303 -6.95 -18.76 -8.76
N LEU A 304 -6.02 -18.74 -9.72
CA LEU A 304 -4.59 -18.67 -9.44
C LEU A 304 -4.13 -17.32 -8.86
N LEU A 305 -4.89 -16.26 -9.11
CA LEU A 305 -4.68 -14.94 -8.51
C LEU A 305 -5.36 -14.77 -7.16
N PHE A 306 -6.09 -15.80 -6.69
CA PHE A 306 -6.74 -15.77 -5.39
C PHE A 306 -5.69 -15.66 -4.28
N GLU A 307 -5.88 -14.70 -3.36
CA GLU A 307 -4.90 -14.38 -2.32
C GLU A 307 -4.56 -15.61 -1.47
N ASP A 308 -5.56 -16.44 -1.12
CA ASP A 308 -5.35 -17.65 -0.32
C ASP A 308 -4.51 -18.71 -1.06
N PHE A 309 -4.37 -18.59 -2.39
CA PHE A 309 -3.52 -19.44 -3.23
C PHE A 309 -2.11 -18.85 -3.46
N SER A 310 -1.83 -17.68 -2.89
CA SER A 310 -0.50 -17.08 -2.91
C SER A 310 0.59 -18.05 -2.44
N LEU A 311 1.76 -17.96 -3.08
CA LEU A 311 2.97 -18.68 -2.68
C LEU A 311 3.33 -18.35 -1.22
N ILE A 312 3.23 -17.07 -0.86
CA ILE A 312 3.35 -16.61 0.52
C ILE A 312 1.96 -16.71 1.13
N LYS A 313 1.78 -17.73 1.98
CA LYS A 313 0.48 -18.02 2.58
C LYS A 313 -0.04 -16.82 3.38
N PRO A 314 -1.22 -16.26 3.07
CA PRO A 314 -1.69 -15.01 3.68
C PRO A 314 -1.84 -15.06 5.19
N TRP A 315 -2.11 -16.25 5.75
CA TRP A 315 -2.18 -16.39 7.20
C TRP A 315 -0.86 -16.08 7.92
N CYS A 316 0.28 -16.30 7.26
CA CYS A 316 1.59 -15.98 7.81
C CYS A 316 1.82 -14.47 7.99
N SER A 317 1.14 -13.64 7.19
CA SER A 317 1.19 -12.17 7.30
C SER A 317 0.03 -11.60 8.12
N ARG A 318 -1.12 -12.29 8.18
CA ARG A 318 -2.31 -11.83 8.92
C ARG A 318 -2.21 -12.02 10.44
N ARG A 319 -1.47 -13.02 10.91
CA ARG A 319 -1.34 -13.28 12.36
C ARG A 319 0.03 -13.83 12.73
N VAL A 320 0.46 -13.48 13.94
CA VAL A 320 1.63 -14.07 14.60
C VAL A 320 1.32 -15.53 14.94
N TYR A 321 2.03 -16.45 14.28
CA TYR A 321 1.85 -17.90 14.41
C TYR A 321 3.02 -18.59 15.13
N GLN A 322 4.11 -17.86 15.35
CA GLN A 322 5.25 -18.34 16.13
C GLN A 322 4.85 -18.47 17.60
N ASP A 323 5.49 -19.40 18.31
CA ASP A 323 5.41 -19.45 19.76
C ASP A 323 6.12 -18.22 20.34
N MET A 324 5.34 -17.26 20.84
CA MET A 324 5.83 -16.00 21.41
C MET A 324 6.06 -16.07 22.92
N THR A 325 5.99 -17.27 23.51
CA THR A 325 6.18 -17.51 24.95
C THR A 325 7.58 -17.97 25.33
N ARG A 326 8.45 -18.21 24.33
CA ARG A 326 9.88 -18.47 24.55
C ARG A 326 10.64 -17.22 25.01
N PRO A 327 11.82 -17.37 25.64
CA PRO A 327 12.64 -16.23 26.09
C PRO A 327 13.02 -15.29 24.95
N LEU A 328 13.10 -13.98 25.20
CA LEU A 328 13.41 -12.97 24.17
C LEU A 328 14.70 -13.25 23.37
N SER A 329 15.67 -13.95 23.96
CA SER A 329 16.91 -14.38 23.30
C SER A 329 16.73 -15.38 22.16
N ASP A 330 15.57 -16.03 22.05
CA ASP A 330 15.31 -17.08 21.07
C ASP A 330 14.80 -16.52 19.71
N TYR A 331 14.63 -15.21 19.59
CA TYR A 331 14.04 -14.57 18.41
C TYR A 331 15.02 -13.65 17.69
N PHE A 332 14.93 -13.63 16.36
CA PHE A 332 15.48 -12.53 15.58
C PHE A 332 14.58 -11.31 15.73
N ILE A 333 15.17 -10.17 16.10
CA ILE A 333 14.45 -8.92 16.34
C ILE A 333 14.82 -7.93 15.23
N ASN A 334 13.80 -7.43 14.52
CA ASN A 334 13.99 -6.41 13.49
C ASN A 334 14.51 -5.11 14.14
N ALA A 335 15.69 -4.65 13.69
CA ALA A 335 16.45 -3.57 14.31
C ALA A 335 16.90 -2.54 13.27
N SER A 336 16.90 -1.27 13.67
CA SER A 336 17.37 -0.15 12.87
C SER A 336 18.58 0.49 13.56
N HIS A 337 19.61 0.77 12.76
CA HIS A 337 20.82 1.46 13.17
C HIS A 337 20.76 2.93 12.74
N ASN A 338 21.22 3.85 13.59
CA ASN A 338 21.16 5.30 13.40
C ASN A 338 19.79 5.78 12.86
N THR A 339 18.73 5.36 13.54
CA THR A 339 17.33 5.47 13.05
C THR A 339 16.91 6.90 12.72
N TYR A 340 17.57 7.91 13.30
CA TYR A 340 17.25 9.32 13.10
C TYR A 340 17.70 9.88 11.74
N LEU A 341 18.48 9.14 10.94
CA LEU A 341 18.98 9.58 9.63
C LEU A 341 18.11 9.04 8.47
N PHE A 342 17.70 9.91 7.53
CA PHE A 342 17.04 9.49 6.27
C PHE A 342 18.03 9.10 5.17
N ASP A 343 19.17 9.79 5.09
CA ASP A 343 20.07 9.75 3.93
C ASP A 343 21.51 9.35 4.35
N SER A 344 22.43 10.32 4.35
CA SER A 344 23.86 10.08 4.53
C SER A 344 24.27 10.10 6.01
N GLN A 345 25.25 9.26 6.34
CA GLN A 345 25.92 9.24 7.65
C GLN A 345 26.75 10.52 7.91
N LEU A 346 27.05 11.31 6.87
CA LEU A 346 27.94 12.48 6.96
C LEU A 346 27.20 13.82 6.85
N CYS A 347 26.03 13.85 6.19
CA CYS A 347 25.25 15.06 5.95
C CYS A 347 23.75 14.73 5.85
N GLY A 348 22.91 15.52 6.52
CA GLY A 348 21.47 15.29 6.58
C GLY A 348 20.82 15.94 7.81
N ASP A 349 19.53 15.74 8.00
CA ASP A 349 18.81 16.21 9.19
C ASP A 349 18.37 15.01 10.05
N SER A 350 18.51 15.12 11.37
CA SER A 350 17.88 14.15 12.28
C SER A 350 16.37 14.34 12.21
N ASN A 351 15.64 13.31 11.77
CA ASN A 351 14.22 13.43 11.48
C ASN A 351 13.39 12.42 12.29
N PRO A 352 12.48 12.87 13.17
CA PRO A 352 11.64 11.96 13.94
C PRO A 352 10.72 11.08 13.07
N GLU A 353 10.42 11.43 11.81
CA GLU A 353 9.62 10.59 10.90
C GLU A 353 10.35 9.31 10.51
N ALA A 354 11.68 9.29 10.54
CA ALA A 354 12.46 8.10 10.26
C ALA A 354 12.13 6.98 11.27
N PHE A 355 11.94 7.34 12.54
CA PHE A 355 11.48 6.41 13.58
C PHE A 355 10.07 5.88 13.30
N ASN A 356 9.12 6.78 12.96
CA ASN A 356 7.76 6.37 12.62
C ASN A 356 7.74 5.39 11.44
N ARG A 357 8.55 5.67 10.40
CA ARG A 357 8.67 4.83 9.21
C ARG A 357 9.12 3.41 9.57
N VAL A 358 10.20 3.27 10.34
CA VAL A 358 10.70 1.94 10.74
C VAL A 358 9.77 1.25 11.73
N LEU A 359 9.17 1.98 12.68
CA LEU A 359 8.22 1.38 13.63
C LEU A 359 6.96 0.87 12.92
N ARG A 360 6.47 1.59 11.91
CA ARG A 360 5.34 1.17 11.06
C ARG A 360 5.67 -0.04 10.19
N SER A 361 6.92 -0.21 9.76
CA SER A 361 7.37 -1.43 9.05
C SER A 361 7.63 -2.62 9.99
N GLY A 362 7.34 -2.48 11.29
CA GLY A 362 7.48 -3.55 12.27
C GLY A 362 8.85 -3.62 12.94
N CYS A 363 9.75 -2.66 12.72
CA CYS A 363 11.02 -2.57 13.47
C CYS A 363 10.75 -2.47 14.97
N ARG A 364 11.49 -3.23 15.79
CA ARG A 364 11.32 -3.32 17.24
C ARG A 364 12.53 -2.80 18.03
N VAL A 365 13.65 -2.50 17.38
CA VAL A 365 14.81 -1.83 17.99
C VAL A 365 15.12 -0.57 17.22
N VAL A 366 15.12 0.58 17.91
CA VAL A 366 15.48 1.87 17.30
C VAL A 366 16.61 2.52 18.08
N GLU A 367 17.51 3.18 17.37
CA GLU A 367 18.74 3.74 17.91
C GLU A 367 18.67 5.27 18.00
N MET A 368 19.20 5.82 19.10
CA MET A 368 19.26 7.25 19.38
C MET A 368 20.62 7.60 19.97
N ASP A 369 21.40 8.38 19.23
CA ASP A 369 22.68 8.92 19.68
C ASP A 369 22.43 10.18 20.50
N CYS A 370 22.47 10.06 21.83
CA CYS A 370 22.13 11.14 22.75
C CYS A 370 23.37 11.97 23.10
N TYR A 371 23.28 13.29 22.88
CA TYR A 371 24.33 14.26 23.23
C TYR A 371 23.76 15.37 24.13
N ASP A 372 24.64 16.04 24.86
CA ASP A 372 24.27 17.25 25.59
C ASP A 372 23.79 18.34 24.63
N GLY A 373 22.61 18.90 24.86
CA GLY A 373 22.12 20.08 24.15
C GLY A 373 22.10 21.33 25.02
N ASP A 374 21.75 22.45 24.41
CA ASP A 374 21.65 23.74 25.10
C ASP A 374 20.51 23.75 26.13
N ASP A 375 20.58 24.68 27.10
CA ASP A 375 19.60 24.86 28.17
C ASP A 375 19.31 23.59 29.01
N GLY A 376 20.27 22.65 29.02
CA GLY A 376 20.14 21.38 29.75
C GLY A 376 19.20 20.37 29.10
N GLN A 377 18.81 20.58 27.85
CA GLN A 377 17.91 19.71 27.10
C GLN A 377 18.69 18.73 26.21
N PRO A 378 18.55 17.41 26.38
CA PRO A 378 19.26 16.42 25.59
C PRO A 378 18.80 16.42 24.13
N ILE A 379 19.75 16.21 23.22
CA ILE A 379 19.54 16.16 21.78
C ILE A 379 19.94 14.80 21.20
N VAL A 380 19.39 14.49 20.02
CA VAL A 380 19.80 13.36 19.19
C VAL A 380 20.44 13.89 17.92
N THR A 381 21.66 13.44 17.63
CA THR A 381 22.42 13.79 16.42
C THR A 381 23.56 12.80 16.19
N HIS A 382 24.16 12.81 14.99
CA HIS A 382 25.38 12.05 14.74
C HIS A 382 26.62 12.90 15.08
N GLY A 383 27.35 12.51 16.11
CA GLY A 383 28.49 13.27 16.64
C GLY A 383 29.56 13.57 15.59
N PHE A 384 30.21 14.73 15.70
CA PHE A 384 31.28 15.19 14.80
C PHE A 384 30.92 15.27 13.31
N THR A 385 29.62 15.41 12.98
CA THR A 385 29.12 15.58 11.60
C THR A 385 28.29 16.85 11.42
N PHE A 386 27.85 17.11 10.19
CA PHE A 386 26.98 18.26 9.85
C PHE A 386 25.48 17.98 10.05
N VAL A 387 25.13 16.90 10.75
CA VAL A 387 23.74 16.53 10.97
C VAL A 387 23.06 17.49 11.94
N LYS A 388 21.91 18.05 11.55
CA LYS A 388 21.15 18.92 12.46
C LYS A 388 20.53 18.12 13.60
N PRO A 389 20.67 18.58 14.86
CA PRO A 389 20.15 17.89 16.02
C PRO A 389 18.62 18.03 16.16
N CYS A 390 18.01 17.07 16.85
CA CYS A 390 16.61 17.14 17.25
C CYS A 390 16.50 16.92 18.77
N LEU A 391 15.56 17.59 19.44
CA LEU A 391 15.35 17.42 20.88
C LEU A 391 14.88 16.00 21.18
N PHE A 392 15.52 15.35 22.15
CA PHE A 392 15.17 14.00 22.58
C PHE A 392 13.71 13.92 23.04
N GLU A 393 13.23 14.90 23.81
CA GLU A 393 11.84 14.97 24.25
C GLU A 393 10.86 14.98 23.07
N SER A 394 11.16 15.79 22.06
CA SER A 394 10.31 15.90 20.86
C SER A 394 10.23 14.58 20.10
N ILE A 395 11.34 13.85 19.97
CA ILE A 395 11.36 12.52 19.33
C ILE A 395 10.47 11.54 20.11
N ILE A 396 10.65 11.44 21.43
CA ILE A 396 9.88 10.48 22.26
C ILE A 396 8.38 10.81 22.24
N GLN A 397 7.99 12.09 22.30
CA GLN A 397 6.59 12.51 22.15
C GLN A 397 6.02 12.11 20.78
N PHE A 398 6.82 12.31 19.73
CA PHE A 398 6.40 12.09 18.36
C PHE A 398 6.19 10.60 18.02
N ILE A 399 7.05 9.71 18.50
CA ILE A 399 6.97 8.28 18.19
C ILE A 399 6.01 7.51 19.11
N LYS A 400 5.64 8.07 20.28
CA LYS A 400 4.77 7.40 21.25
C LYS A 400 3.49 6.81 20.63
N PRO A 401 2.76 7.51 19.73
CA PRO A 401 1.54 6.96 19.12
C PRO A 401 1.79 5.78 18.17
N THR A 402 3.01 5.60 17.66
CA THR A 402 3.33 4.58 16.65
C THR A 402 4.05 3.36 17.22
N LEU A 403 4.59 3.43 18.44
CA LEU A 403 5.37 2.36 19.10
C LEU A 403 4.76 0.97 18.93
N PHE A 404 3.44 0.84 19.10
CA PHE A 404 2.74 -0.45 19.06
C PHE A 404 1.68 -0.56 17.95
N LYS A 405 1.68 0.36 16.98
CA LYS A 405 0.66 0.39 15.92
C LYS A 405 0.79 -0.80 14.95
N ALA A 406 2.02 -1.15 14.57
CA ALA A 406 2.29 -2.26 13.65
C ALA A 406 2.42 -3.61 14.36
N SER A 407 2.79 -3.62 15.65
CA SER A 407 3.01 -4.84 16.42
C SER A 407 2.81 -4.59 17.92
N PRO A 408 2.12 -5.46 18.66
CA PRO A 408 1.93 -5.33 20.10
C PRO A 408 3.19 -5.71 20.91
N TYR A 409 4.16 -6.35 20.28
CA TYR A 409 5.39 -6.85 20.91
C TYR A 409 6.35 -5.71 21.29
N PRO A 410 7.26 -5.94 22.27
CA PRO A 410 8.06 -4.89 22.88
C PRO A 410 8.89 -4.07 21.88
N VAL A 411 9.11 -2.80 22.23
CA VAL A 411 10.06 -1.91 21.55
C VAL A 411 11.27 -1.68 22.43
N ILE A 412 12.47 -1.75 21.87
CA ILE A 412 13.74 -1.48 22.54
C ILE A 412 14.27 -0.15 22.02
N LEU A 413 14.45 0.82 22.92
CA LEU A 413 15.18 2.05 22.63
C LEU A 413 16.66 1.80 22.97
N SER A 414 17.51 1.78 21.94
CA SER A 414 18.96 1.69 22.07
C SER A 414 19.53 3.11 22.15
N LEU A 415 19.97 3.52 23.34
CA LEU A 415 20.52 4.85 23.59
C LEU A 415 22.05 4.77 23.61
N GLU A 416 22.70 5.39 22.64
CA GLU A 416 24.15 5.63 22.68
C GLU A 416 24.39 6.94 23.42
N ASN A 417 24.89 6.87 24.66
CA ASN A 417 24.79 7.97 25.59
C ASN A 417 26.10 8.75 25.77
N HIS A 418 26.15 9.96 25.22
CA HIS A 418 27.25 10.91 25.32
C HIS A 418 26.93 12.11 26.23
N CYS A 419 25.80 12.07 26.95
CA CYS A 419 25.35 13.16 27.81
C CYS A 419 26.08 13.22 29.15
N SER A 420 26.20 14.43 29.69
CA SER A 420 26.56 14.68 31.09
C SER A 420 25.55 14.06 32.07
N ILE A 421 25.98 13.81 33.31
CA ILE A 421 25.11 13.24 34.37
C ILE A 421 23.82 14.06 34.56
N SER A 422 23.90 15.39 34.40
CA SER A 422 22.73 16.26 34.52
C SER A 422 21.69 15.95 33.43
N GLN A 423 22.13 15.86 32.17
CA GLN A 423 21.22 15.58 31.06
C GLN A 423 20.83 14.09 30.98
N GLN A 424 21.63 13.16 31.50
CA GLN A 424 21.21 11.77 31.68
C GLN A 424 20.01 11.65 32.64
N LYS A 425 20.01 12.44 33.73
CA LYS A 425 18.83 12.53 34.63
C LYS A 425 17.62 13.09 33.89
N GLU A 426 17.85 14.04 32.99
CA GLU A 426 16.79 14.62 32.16
C GLU A 426 16.21 13.62 31.15
N ILE A 427 17.05 12.84 30.46
CA ILE A 427 16.61 11.71 29.61
C ILE A 427 15.72 10.76 30.41
N ALA A 428 16.17 10.34 31.60
CA ALA A 428 15.39 9.44 32.46
C ALA A 428 14.05 10.06 32.90
N ARG A 429 14.03 11.37 33.19
CA ARG A 429 12.81 12.13 33.53
C ARG A 429 11.84 12.14 32.36
N ILE A 430 12.31 12.48 31.16
CA ILE A 430 11.55 12.54 29.90
C ILE A 430 10.92 11.18 29.59
N LEU A 431 11.72 10.10 29.60
CA LEU A 431 11.23 8.75 29.32
C LEU A 431 10.13 8.33 30.30
N LYS A 432 10.33 8.56 31.60
CA LYS A 432 9.31 8.24 32.63
C LYS A 432 8.04 9.06 32.46
N GLN A 433 8.16 10.36 32.18
CA GLN A 433 7.02 11.24 32.00
C GLN A 433 6.19 10.87 30.77
N ILE A 434 6.84 10.64 29.63
CA ILE A 434 6.14 10.45 28.35
C ILE A 434 5.64 9.01 28.22
N LEU A 435 6.48 8.01 28.49
CA LEU A 435 6.12 6.61 28.27
C LEU A 435 5.33 6.01 29.44
N GLY A 436 5.45 6.58 30.64
CA GLY A 436 4.69 6.15 31.82
C GLY A 436 4.73 4.64 32.03
N ASN A 437 3.56 4.01 32.09
CA ASN A 437 3.41 2.57 32.34
C ASN A 437 3.92 1.66 31.21
N GLN A 438 4.18 2.21 30.01
CA GLN A 438 4.77 1.47 28.90
C GLN A 438 6.26 1.21 29.17
N LEU A 439 6.94 2.08 29.91
CA LEU A 439 8.36 1.92 30.23
C LEU A 439 8.59 0.88 31.32
N ILE A 440 9.45 -0.10 31.06
CA ILE A 440 9.95 -1.01 32.09
C ILE A 440 11.00 -0.30 32.93
N THR A 441 10.71 -0.13 34.22
CA THR A 441 11.58 0.55 35.20
C THR A 441 12.09 -0.36 36.30
N ALA A 442 11.60 -1.60 36.37
CA ALA A 442 12.01 -2.61 37.32
C ALA A 442 12.05 -3.98 36.63
N PRO A 443 12.87 -4.94 37.11
CA PRO A 443 12.89 -6.30 36.57
C PRO A 443 11.50 -6.94 36.61
N ILE A 444 11.11 -7.60 35.52
CA ILE A 444 9.90 -8.40 35.49
C ILE A 444 10.20 -9.74 36.16
N THR A 445 9.50 -10.05 37.24
CA THR A 445 9.72 -11.27 38.03
C THR A 445 9.33 -12.50 37.20
N THR A 446 10.28 -13.13 36.54
CA THR A 446 10.11 -14.47 35.98
C THR A 446 10.37 -15.52 37.07
N LYS A 447 9.73 -16.69 36.98
CA LYS A 447 9.92 -17.79 37.95
C LYS A 447 11.39 -18.23 38.08
N ASN A 448 12.20 -17.96 37.05
CA ASN A 448 13.65 -18.20 37.00
C ASN A 448 14.38 -16.92 36.60
N SER A 449 15.12 -16.31 37.52
CA SER A 449 15.85 -15.05 37.32
C SER A 449 16.96 -15.09 36.25
N SER A 450 17.33 -16.28 35.78
CA SER A 450 18.36 -16.49 34.76
C SER A 450 17.84 -16.46 33.32
N VAL A 451 16.53 -16.29 33.11
CA VAL A 451 15.89 -16.36 31.79
C VAL A 451 15.18 -15.04 31.49
N LEU A 452 15.42 -14.49 30.30
CA LEU A 452 14.75 -13.27 29.82
C LEU A 452 13.24 -13.50 29.70
N PRO A 453 12.39 -12.49 29.99
CA PRO A 453 10.95 -12.58 29.73
C PRO A 453 10.64 -12.86 28.26
N SER A 454 9.48 -13.44 27.98
CA SER A 454 9.03 -13.68 26.62
C SER A 454 8.52 -12.38 25.95
N PRO A 455 8.47 -12.30 24.61
CA PRO A 455 7.75 -11.23 23.92
C PRO A 455 6.31 -11.07 24.40
N GLU A 456 5.63 -12.17 24.74
CA GLU A 456 4.26 -12.16 25.27
C GLU A 456 4.16 -11.45 26.63
N ASP A 457 5.09 -11.72 27.55
CA ASP A 457 5.18 -11.04 28.86
C ASP A 457 5.46 -9.53 28.72
N LEU A 458 6.04 -9.12 27.60
CA LEU A 458 6.52 -7.77 27.30
C LEU A 458 5.61 -7.00 26.33
N LYS A 459 4.39 -7.48 26.05
CA LYS A 459 3.46 -6.77 25.18
C LYS A 459 3.19 -5.34 25.66
N TYR A 460 3.23 -4.40 24.71
CA TYR A 460 3.03 -2.97 24.92
C TYR A 460 4.05 -2.33 25.87
N LYS A 461 5.25 -2.93 26.00
CA LYS A 461 6.34 -2.43 26.82
C LYS A 461 7.48 -1.87 26.00
N VAL A 462 8.13 -0.86 26.58
CA VAL A 462 9.35 -0.24 26.09
C VAL A 462 10.50 -0.62 27.02
N LEU A 463 11.56 -1.20 26.45
CA LEU A 463 12.81 -1.49 27.13
C LEU A 463 13.86 -0.46 26.74
N ILE A 464 14.79 -0.17 27.66
CA ILE A 464 15.93 0.71 27.39
C ILE A 464 17.19 -0.15 27.38
N ARG A 465 17.93 -0.11 26.28
CA ARG A 465 19.32 -0.52 26.22
C ARG A 465 20.15 0.76 26.24
N VAL A 466 21.06 0.89 27.19
CA VAL A 466 22.02 2.01 27.21
C VAL A 466 23.40 1.42 27.02
N SER A 467 24.18 2.00 26.11
CA SER A 467 25.62 1.72 25.94
C SER A 467 26.47 2.88 26.41
#